data_AF-A0AAW6XZ63-F1
#
_entry.id   AF-A0AAW6XZ63-F1
#
_cell.length_a   1.000
_cell.length_b   1.000
_cell.length_c   1.000
_cell.angle_alpha   90.00
_cell.angle_beta   90.00
_cell.angle_gamma   90.00
#
_symmetry.space_group_name_H-M   'P 1'
#
loop_
_entity.id
_entity.type
_entity.pdbx_description
1 polymer ?
#
loop_
_entity_poly.entity_id
_entity_poly.type
_entity_poly.pdbx_seq_one_letter_code
_entity_poly.pdbx_strand_id
1 'polypeptide(L)' 'MKPEDVVSAVKSSGLAGRGGAGFPAGMKWSFLPPDDGGPRYLVVNGDESEPGTCKDIPQIMANPHC' A
#
# COMPACT_ATOMS: atom_id res chain seq x y z
N MET A 1 15.68 2.16 -9.79
CA MET A 1 15.17 0.83 -9.36
C MET A 1 14.10 0.45 -10.35
N LYS A 2 14.14 -0.76 -10.93
CA LYS A 2 13.06 -1.21 -11.82
C LYS A 2 11.81 -1.54 -11.01
N PRO A 3 10.60 -1.51 -11.59
CA PRO A 3 9.37 -1.87 -10.88
C PRO A 3 9.44 -3.26 -10.21
N GLU A 4 10.03 -4.24 -10.89
CA GLU A 4 10.25 -5.59 -10.33
C GLU A 4 11.12 -5.60 -9.07
N ASP A 5 12.15 -4.75 -9.02
CA ASP A 5 13.06 -4.64 -7.87
C ASP A 5 12.30 -4.10 -6.65
N VAL A 6 11.39 -3.13 -6.85
CA VAL A 6 10.57 -2.55 -5.78
C VAL A 6 9.61 -3.61 -5.23
N VAL A 7 8.92 -4.35 -6.10
CA VAL A 7 8.01 -5.43 -5.69
C VAL A 7 8.75 -6.51 -4.92
N SER A 8 9.95 -6.88 -5.38
CA SER A 8 10.82 -7.86 -4.69
C SER A 8 11.23 -7.35 -3.31
N ALA A 9 11.67 -6.10 -3.20
CA ALA A 9 12.04 -5.49 -1.92
C ALA A 9 10.87 -5.49 -0.92
N VAL A 10 9.66 -5.09 -1.35
CA VAL A 10 8.46 -5.08 -0.49
C VAL A 10 7.99 -6.50 -0.13
N LYS A 11 8.16 -7.46 -1.02
CA LYS A 11 7.88 -8.86 -0.71
C LYS A 11 8.86 -9.41 0.33
N SER A 12 10.14 -9.06 0.21
CA SER A 12 11.19 -9.49 1.14
C SER A 12 11.07 -8.87 2.53
N SER A 13 10.49 -7.67 2.65
CA SER A 13 10.31 -6.99 3.94
C SER A 13 9.21 -7.60 4.81
N GLY A 14 8.37 -8.49 4.26
CA GLY A 14 7.24 -9.06 4.97
C GLY A 14 6.14 -8.04 5.30
N LEU A 15 6.06 -6.91 4.58
CA LEU A 15 5.06 -5.89 4.81
C LEU A 15 3.64 -6.46 4.65
N ALA A 16 2.88 -6.49 5.75
CA ALA A 16 1.47 -6.85 5.76
C ALA A 16 0.59 -5.60 5.60
N GLY A 17 -0.58 -5.78 4.97
CA GLY A 17 -1.59 -4.74 4.86
C GLY A 17 -2.07 -4.28 6.24
N ARG A 18 -2.01 -2.97 6.49
CA ARG A 18 -2.31 -2.35 7.79
C ARG A 18 -3.76 -1.89 7.98
N GLY A 19 -4.61 -2.08 6.96
CA GLY A 19 -6.05 -1.82 7.04
C GLY A 19 -6.87 -2.99 7.59
N GLY A 20 -6.29 -3.84 8.45
CA GLY A 20 -7.00 -4.93 9.13
C GLY A 20 -6.86 -6.32 8.47
N ALA A 21 -6.97 -6.44 7.15
CA ALA A 21 -6.97 -7.75 6.47
C ALA A 21 -5.64 -8.53 6.54
N GLY A 22 -4.52 -7.86 6.84
CA GLY A 22 -3.22 -8.52 7.03
C GLY A 22 -2.59 -9.16 5.80
N PHE A 23 -3.18 -8.99 4.61
CA PHE A 23 -2.66 -9.61 3.38
C PHE A 23 -1.26 -9.07 3.01
N PRO A 24 -0.29 -9.92 2.58
CA PRO A 24 1.06 -9.45 2.23
C PRO A 24 1.05 -8.46 1.05
N ALA A 25 1.58 -7.25 1.29
CA ALA A 25 1.52 -6.15 0.32
C ALA A 25 2.29 -6.46 -0.97
N GLY A 26 3.50 -7.02 -0.86
CA GLY A 26 4.31 -7.38 -2.03
C GLY A 26 3.65 -8.47 -2.89
N MET A 27 2.92 -9.41 -2.28
CA MET A 27 2.14 -10.40 -3.02
C MET A 27 0.94 -9.75 -3.73
N LYS A 28 0.24 -8.82 -3.06
CA LYS A 28 -0.88 -8.08 -3.67
C LYS A 28 -0.42 -7.33 -4.93
N TRP A 29 0.75 -6.71 -4.89
CA TRP A 29 1.30 -5.97 -6.02
C TRP A 29 1.65 -6.88 -7.21
N SER A 30 2.05 -8.14 -6.94
CA SER A 30 2.36 -9.11 -8.00
C SER A 30 1.12 -9.58 -8.79
N PHE A 31 -0.09 -9.28 -8.32
CA PHE A 31 -1.33 -9.60 -9.05
C PHE A 31 -1.69 -8.56 -10.11
N LEU A 32 -0.97 -7.43 -10.18
CA LEU A 32 -1.17 -6.48 -11.26
C LEU A 32 -0.87 -7.17 -12.59
N PRO A 33 -1.74 -7.00 -13.61
CA PRO A 33 -1.47 -7.55 -14.92
C PRO A 33 -0.22 -6.89 -15.52
N PRO A 34 0.45 -7.55 -16.49
CA PRO A 34 1.52 -6.94 -17.28
C PRO A 34 1.11 -5.57 -17.80
N ASP A 35 2.09 -4.71 -18.05
CA ASP A 35 1.82 -3.39 -18.61
C ASP A 35 1.17 -3.53 -19.99
N ASP A 36 -0.05 -2.99 -20.11
CA ASP A 36 -0.90 -3.01 -21.29
C ASP A 36 -1.00 -1.62 -21.94
N GLY A 37 -0.22 -0.65 -21.45
CA GLY A 37 -0.21 0.73 -21.94
C GLY A 37 -1.42 1.56 -21.50
N GLY A 38 -2.32 0.98 -20.71
CA GLY A 38 -3.45 1.68 -20.12
C GLY A 38 -3.08 2.47 -18.86
N PRO A 39 -3.93 3.43 -18.43
CA PRO A 39 -3.71 4.14 -17.18
C PRO A 39 -3.86 3.19 -15.98
N ARG A 40 -2.94 3.31 -15.02
CA ARG A 40 -2.98 2.61 -13.73
C ARG A 40 -3.28 3.60 -12.63
N TYR A 41 -4.05 3.16 -11.64
CA TYR A 41 -4.48 4.00 -10.53
C TYR A 41 -3.93 3.47 -9.22
N LEU A 42 -3.55 4.41 -8.34
CA LEU A 42 -3.22 4.14 -6.95
C LEU A 42 -4.34 4.69 -6.09
N VAL A 43 -4.86 3.85 -5.20
CA VAL A 43 -5.85 4.26 -4.20
C VAL A 43 -5.22 4.05 -2.82
N VAL A 44 -5.13 5.13 -2.06
CA VAL A 44 -4.78 5.10 -0.64
C VAL A 44 -6.09 5.17 0.15
N ASN A 45 -6.40 4.13 0.92
CA ASN A 45 -7.57 4.15 1.78
C ASN A 45 -7.22 4.92 3.07
N GLY A 46 -7.71 6.16 3.17
CA GLY A 46 -7.60 7.00 4.36
C GLY A 46 -8.87 7.01 5.24
N ASP A 47 -9.84 6.14 4.95
CA ASP A 47 -11.02 5.98 5.79
C ASP A 47 -10.65 5.23 7.08
N GLU A 48 -10.62 5.97 8.19
CA GLU A 48 -10.29 5.48 9.53
C GLU A 48 -11.55 5.51 10.42
N SER A 49 -12.60 4.82 9.99
CA SER A 49 -13.92 4.84 10.64
C SER A 49 -14.09 3.82 11.78
N GLU A 50 -13.10 2.95 12.03
CA GLU A 50 -13.17 1.94 13.07
C GLU A 50 -13.05 2.56 14.49
N PRO A 51 -13.93 2.23 15.45
CA PRO A 51 -13.85 2.77 16.80
C PRO A 51 -12.50 2.51 17.46
N GLY A 52 -11.86 3.57 17.97
CA GLY A 52 -10.57 3.49 18.65
C GLY A 52 -9.35 3.50 17.72
N THR A 53 -9.53 3.65 16.41
CA THR A 53 -8.43 3.89 15.47
C THR A 53 -8.18 5.38 15.28
N CYS A 54 -6.90 5.77 15.33
CA CYS A 54 -6.43 7.17 15.19
C CYS A 54 -4.93 7.18 14.83
N LYS A 55 -4.56 6.46 13.78
CA LYS A 55 -3.17 6.36 13.28
C LYS A 55 -3.03 7.03 11.93
N ASP A 56 -4.05 7.00 11.08
CA ASP A 56 -3.98 7.47 9.69
C ASP A 56 -4.22 8.98 9.63
N ILE A 57 -5.28 9.48 10.28
CA ILE A 57 -5.60 10.92 10.27
C ILE A 57 -4.44 11.75 10.84
N PRO A 58 -3.86 11.43 12.03
CA PRO A 58 -2.74 12.19 12.55
C PRO A 58 -1.50 12.14 11.66
N GLN A 59 -1.21 10.98 11.04
CA GLN A 59 -0.07 10.85 10.12
C GLN A 59 -0.24 11.74 8.90
N ILE A 60 -1.41 11.72 8.27
CA ILE A 60 -1.72 12.56 7.10
C ILE A 60 -1.60 14.04 7.46
N MET A 61 -2.07 14.44 8.65
CA MET A 61 -2.01 15.83 9.10
C MET A 61 -0.59 16.29 9.49
N ALA A 62 0.21 15.40 10.09
CA ALA A 62 1.55 15.73 10.59
C ALA A 62 2.64 15.62 9.50
N ASN A 63 2.50 14.68 8.57
CA ASN A 63 3.50 14.42 7.53
C ASN A 63 2.84 14.05 6.18
N PRO A 64 2.16 15.01 5.52
CA PRO A 64 1.40 14.73 4.29
C PRO A 64 2.26 14.34 3.08
N HIS A 65 3.59 14.48 3.15
CA HIS A 65 4.50 14.20 2.04
C HIS A 65 5.07 12.77 2.04
N CYS A 66 4.86 12.00 3.12
CA CYS A 66 5.46 10.67 3.26
C CYS A 66 4.72 9.56 2.51
#